data_AF-H5WLB5-F1
#
_entry.id   AF-H5WLB5-F1
#
_cell.length_a   1.000
_cell.length_b   1.000
_cell.length_c   1.000
_cell.angle_alpha   90.00
_cell.angle_beta   90.00
_cell.angle_gamma   90.00
#
_symmetry.space_group_name_H-M   'P 1'
#
loop_
_entity.id
_entity.type
_entity.pdbx_description
1 polymer ?
#
loop_
_entity_poly.entity_id
_entity_poly.type
_entity_poly.pdbx_seq_one_letter_code
_entity_poly.pdbx_strand_id
1 'polypeptide(L)'
;MLKPTPVIRQRGLTLVELMVGLAVGMFVVAGASLVVGSQLGDNRRLMLETQVQQDLRAAADLVARDLRRAGHWVNAQNGIGAPTVAAVVNPYGSVSPGDDGVVTSNVVFNYAHGLADAGPADTVNQGGFRLNGQTIEMLMGGAGWQAMTDANTLRVTTFMVQVNRTDIALPCANACAAGAANCPPRQEVRDVTVLITGNAVHDPRVQRSVRSNVRLRNDAVVGNCPA
;
A
#
# COMPACT_ATOMS: atom_id res chain seq x y z
N MET A 1 -73.78 -30.19 39.20
CA MET A 1 -73.25 -29.19 40.15
C MET A 1 -72.13 -28.43 39.45
N LEU A 2 -72.40 -27.20 38.97
CA LEU A 2 -71.40 -26.32 38.37
C LEU A 2 -70.92 -25.33 39.44
N LYS A 3 -69.60 -25.31 39.72
CA LYS A 3 -68.99 -24.34 40.63
C LYS A 3 -68.89 -22.97 39.93
N PRO A 4 -69.34 -21.86 40.54
CA PRO A 4 -69.17 -20.53 39.98
C PRO A 4 -67.68 -20.16 39.96
N THR A 5 -67.20 -19.66 38.83
CA THR A 5 -65.85 -19.10 38.69
C THR A 5 -65.78 -17.74 39.38
N PRO A 6 -64.73 -17.47 40.18
CA PRO A 6 -64.60 -16.19 40.86
C PRO A 6 -64.38 -15.07 39.84
N VAL A 7 -65.20 -14.02 39.93
CA VAL A 7 -65.03 -12.79 39.15
C VAL A 7 -63.93 -11.97 39.82
N ILE A 8 -62.78 -11.86 39.17
CA ILE A 8 -61.67 -11.03 39.64
C ILE A 8 -62.06 -9.56 39.43
N ARG A 9 -62.23 -8.79 40.51
CA ARG A 9 -62.42 -7.33 40.43
C ARG A 9 -61.12 -6.70 39.89
N GLN A 10 -61.20 -6.01 38.76
CA GLN A 10 -60.10 -5.15 38.30
C GLN A 10 -59.88 -4.03 39.32
N ARG A 11 -58.72 -4.05 39.97
CA ARG A 11 -58.23 -2.90 40.74
C ARG A 11 -57.61 -1.92 39.75
N GLY A 12 -58.12 -0.69 39.70
CA GLY A 12 -57.53 0.39 38.92
C GLY A 12 -56.17 0.81 39.49
N LEU A 13 -55.35 1.47 38.66
CA LEU A 13 -54.07 2.05 39.07
C LEU A 13 -54.29 3.37 39.81
N THR A 14 -53.51 3.61 40.85
CA THR A 14 -53.50 4.91 41.53
C THR A 14 -52.74 5.95 40.70
N LEU A 15 -53.10 7.23 40.85
CA LEU A 15 -52.40 8.34 40.18
C LEU A 15 -50.90 8.35 40.54
N VAL A 16 -50.56 7.98 41.78
CA VAL A 16 -49.18 7.86 42.24
C VAL A 16 -48.45 6.71 41.54
N GLU A 17 -49.05 5.52 41.39
CA GLU A 17 -48.45 4.42 40.62
C GLU A 17 -48.18 4.82 39.17
N LEU A 18 -49.08 5.60 38.56
CA LEU A 18 -48.89 6.10 37.20
C LEU A 18 -47.74 7.10 37.10
N MET A 19 -47.63 8.03 38.06
CA MET A 19 -46.51 8.98 38.12
C MET A 19 -45.17 8.29 38.34
N VAL A 20 -45.12 7.31 39.26
CA VAL A 20 -43.89 6.53 39.53
C VAL A 20 -43.52 5.67 38.32
N GLY A 21 -44.49 4.98 37.70
CA GLY A 21 -44.25 4.16 36.52
C GLY A 21 -43.70 4.96 35.34
N LEU A 22 -44.24 6.15 35.08
CA LEU A 22 -43.72 7.05 34.05
C LEU A 22 -42.33 7.58 34.38
N ALA A 23 -42.08 7.96 35.63
CA ALA A 23 -40.77 8.44 36.06
C ALA A 23 -39.67 7.38 35.87
N VAL A 24 -39.93 6.14 36.32
CA VAL A 24 -39.00 5.02 36.16
C VAL A 24 -38.86 4.64 34.68
N GLY A 25 -39.95 4.61 33.93
CA GLY A 25 -39.93 4.32 32.49
C GLY A 25 -39.07 5.31 31.71
N MET A 26 -39.20 6.61 31.97
CA MET A 26 -38.37 7.63 31.33
C MET A 26 -36.89 7.51 31.70
N PHE A 27 -36.59 7.16 32.95
CA PHE A 27 -35.20 6.94 33.37
C PHE A 27 -34.55 5.77 32.63
N VAL A 28 -35.27 4.64 32.50
CA VAL A 28 -34.80 3.47 31.74
C VAL A 28 -34.62 3.79 30.26
N VAL A 29 -35.58 4.47 29.63
CA VAL A 29 -35.50 4.86 28.21
C VAL A 29 -34.35 5.84 27.96
N ALA A 30 -34.13 6.81 28.85
CA ALA A 30 -32.99 7.72 28.76
C ALA A 30 -31.66 6.95 28.82
N GLY A 31 -31.50 6.04 29.77
CA GLY A 31 -30.31 5.19 29.88
C GLY A 31 -30.09 4.33 28.63
N ALA A 32 -31.15 3.67 28.14
CA ALA A 32 -31.08 2.86 26.92
C ALA A 32 -30.71 3.71 25.68
N SER A 33 -31.22 4.94 25.58
CA SER A 33 -30.92 5.85 24.47
C SER A 33 -29.45 6.26 24.44
N LEU A 34 -28.83 6.48 25.61
CA LEU A 34 -27.40 6.78 25.72
C LEU A 34 -26.55 5.60 25.23
N VAL A 35 -26.90 4.37 25.63
CA VAL A 35 -26.21 3.14 25.19
C VAL A 35 -26.31 2.99 23.67
N VAL A 36 -27.50 3.10 23.10
CA VAL A 36 -27.70 3.01 21.64
C VAL A 36 -26.93 4.10 20.90
N GLY A 37 -26.93 5.34 21.41
CA GLY A 37 -26.15 6.44 20.85
C GLY A 37 -24.65 6.14 20.82
N SER A 38 -24.10 5.60 21.92
CA SER A 38 -22.68 5.18 21.97
C SER A 38 -22.38 4.07 20.97
N GLN A 39 -23.25 3.05 20.89
CA GLN A 39 -23.05 1.91 20.01
C GLN A 39 -23.12 2.28 18.52
N LEU A 40 -24.00 3.22 18.14
CA LEU A 40 -24.04 3.75 16.78
C LEU A 40 -22.77 4.53 16.42
N GLY A 41 -22.23 5.31 17.36
CA GLY A 41 -20.95 6.01 17.20
C GLY A 41 -19.79 5.04 16.97
N ASP A 42 -19.69 4.00 17.80
CA ASP A 42 -18.65 2.97 17.69
C ASP A 42 -18.77 2.19 16.38
N ASN A 43 -19.98 1.78 15.98
CA ASN A 43 -20.21 1.10 14.71
C ASN A 43 -19.78 1.96 13.51
N ARG A 44 -20.12 3.25 13.51
CA ARG A 44 -19.69 4.18 12.46
C ARG A 44 -18.17 4.30 12.40
N ARG A 45 -17.52 4.40 13.55
CA ARG A 45 -16.06 4.45 13.63
C ARG A 45 -15.41 3.17 13.11
N LEU A 46 -15.93 2.00 13.48
CA LEU A 46 -15.45 0.70 13.00
C LEU A 46 -15.58 0.56 11.47
N MET A 47 -16.68 1.06 10.89
CA MET A 47 -16.86 1.10 9.44
C MET A 47 -15.79 1.98 8.77
N LEU A 48 -15.54 3.19 9.29
CA LEU A 48 -14.50 4.09 8.77
C LEU A 48 -13.10 3.48 8.88
N GLU A 49 -12.79 2.83 10.01
CA GLU A 49 -11.50 2.16 10.20
C GLU A 49 -11.29 1.03 9.19
N THR A 50 -12.35 0.26 8.92
CA THR A 50 -12.33 -0.82 7.94
C THR A 50 -12.15 -0.29 6.53
N GLN A 51 -12.89 0.76 6.16
CA GLN A 51 -12.79 1.42 4.86
C GLN A 51 -11.37 1.94 4.61
N VAL A 52 -10.83 2.75 5.52
CA VAL A 52 -9.46 3.30 5.38
C VAL A 52 -8.43 2.19 5.27
N GLN A 53 -8.57 1.11 6.03
CA GLN A 53 -7.65 -0.03 5.94
C GLN A 53 -7.72 -0.75 4.59
N GLN A 54 -8.92 -0.91 4.02
CA GLN A 54 -9.12 -1.51 2.70
C GLN A 54 -8.54 -0.64 1.59
N ASP A 55 -8.82 0.67 1.61
CA ASP A 55 -8.34 1.62 0.61
C ASP A 55 -6.80 1.71 0.62
N LEU A 56 -6.20 1.79 1.82
CA LEU A 56 -4.75 1.78 1.96
C LEU A 56 -4.12 0.46 1.48
N ARG A 57 -4.73 -0.68 1.78
CA ARG A 57 -4.26 -1.99 1.30
C ARG A 57 -4.33 -2.07 -0.22
N ALA A 58 -5.45 -1.66 -0.82
CA ALA A 58 -5.62 -1.63 -2.26
C ALA A 58 -4.57 -0.74 -2.95
N ALA A 59 -4.33 0.47 -2.40
CA ALA A 59 -3.28 1.36 -2.87
C ALA A 59 -1.89 0.71 -2.77
N ALA A 60 -1.54 0.12 -1.62
CA ALA A 60 -0.26 -0.56 -1.43
C ALA A 60 -0.07 -1.76 -2.36
N ASP A 61 -1.12 -2.53 -2.62
CA ASP A 61 -1.09 -3.69 -3.53
C ASP A 61 -0.94 -3.25 -4.99
N LEU A 62 -1.51 -2.11 -5.38
CA LEU A 62 -1.32 -1.54 -6.72
C LEU A 62 0.13 -1.05 -6.89
N VAL A 63 0.63 -0.25 -5.94
CA VAL A 63 2.01 0.24 -5.92
C VAL A 63 3.00 -0.94 -5.97
N ALA A 64 2.78 -1.96 -5.13
CA ALA A 64 3.67 -3.11 -5.06
C ALA A 64 3.67 -3.95 -6.35
N ARG A 65 2.50 -4.12 -6.99
CA ARG A 65 2.42 -4.86 -8.25
C ARG A 65 3.15 -4.15 -9.38
N ASP A 66 3.02 -2.82 -9.49
CA ASP A 66 3.65 -2.09 -10.58
C ASP A 66 5.16 -1.92 -10.35
N LEU A 67 5.59 -1.66 -9.11
CA LEU A 67 7.02 -1.65 -8.76
C LEU A 67 7.73 -2.97 -9.08
N ARG A 68 7.06 -4.13 -8.95
CA ARG A 68 7.66 -5.42 -9.34
C ARG A 68 7.98 -5.53 -10.83
N ARG A 69 7.36 -4.71 -11.68
CA ARG A 69 7.61 -4.66 -13.13
C ARG A 69 8.81 -3.79 -13.46
N ALA A 70 9.25 -2.93 -12.55
CA ALA A 70 10.39 -2.04 -12.75
C ALA A 70 11.62 -2.83 -13.21
N GLY A 71 12.30 -2.30 -14.22
CA GLY A 71 13.45 -2.94 -14.83
C GLY A 71 13.11 -4.04 -15.83
N HIS A 72 11.86 -4.45 -16.03
CA HIS A 72 11.55 -5.44 -17.07
C HIS A 72 11.99 -4.92 -18.45
N TRP A 73 12.64 -5.78 -19.24
CA TRP A 73 13.13 -5.47 -20.57
C TRP A 73 13.16 -6.73 -21.44
N VAL A 74 12.95 -6.56 -22.75
CA VAL A 74 12.73 -7.67 -23.70
C VAL A 74 13.94 -8.60 -23.82
N ASN A 75 15.15 -8.04 -23.81
CA ASN A 75 16.39 -8.78 -24.09
C ASN A 75 17.20 -9.04 -22.83
N ALA A 76 16.56 -9.55 -21.77
CA ALA A 76 17.20 -9.74 -20.46
C ALA A 76 18.44 -10.64 -20.46
N GLN A 77 18.50 -11.60 -21.39
CA GLN A 77 19.68 -12.44 -21.63
C GLN A 77 20.93 -11.63 -21.97
N ASN A 78 20.79 -10.44 -22.57
CA ASN A 78 21.93 -9.59 -22.91
C ASN A 78 22.54 -8.91 -21.68
N GLY A 79 21.83 -8.89 -20.53
CA GLY A 79 22.35 -8.36 -19.27
C GLY A 79 23.39 -9.25 -18.60
N ILE A 80 23.63 -10.45 -19.13
CA ILE A 80 24.63 -11.38 -18.64
C ILE A 80 25.74 -11.46 -19.70
N GLY A 81 26.97 -11.14 -19.30
CA GLY A 81 28.12 -11.25 -20.18
C GLY A 81 28.48 -12.72 -20.44
N ALA A 82 28.97 -13.00 -21.65
CA ALA A 82 29.61 -14.25 -22.02
C ALA A 82 31.12 -14.00 -22.24
N PRO A 83 31.99 -15.03 -22.29
CA PRO A 83 33.44 -14.85 -22.40
C PRO A 83 33.91 -13.94 -23.55
N THR A 84 33.14 -13.87 -24.64
CA THR A 84 33.44 -13.04 -25.82
C THR A 84 32.43 -11.92 -26.06
N VAL A 85 31.44 -11.74 -25.16
CA VAL A 85 30.35 -10.76 -25.32
C VAL A 85 30.13 -10.05 -24.00
N ALA A 86 30.39 -8.73 -23.98
CA ALA A 86 30.14 -7.93 -22.80
C ALA A 86 28.64 -7.86 -22.46
N ALA A 87 28.32 -7.82 -21.17
CA ALA A 87 26.96 -7.55 -20.71
C ALA A 87 26.48 -6.19 -21.20
N VAL A 88 25.22 -6.12 -21.60
CA VAL A 88 24.52 -4.88 -21.97
C VAL A 88 23.79 -4.34 -20.74
N VAL A 89 23.98 -3.06 -20.45
CA VAL A 89 23.25 -2.39 -19.39
C VAL A 89 21.76 -2.34 -19.74
N ASN A 90 20.91 -2.78 -18.81
CA ASN A 90 19.47 -2.72 -18.99
C ASN A 90 19.00 -1.25 -19.14
N PRO A 91 18.43 -0.85 -20.29
CA PRO A 91 17.95 0.52 -20.51
C PRO A 91 16.74 0.89 -19.65
N TYR A 92 16.00 -0.11 -19.13
CA TYR A 92 14.86 0.07 -18.24
C TYR A 92 15.23 -0.06 -16.75
N GLY A 93 16.51 -0.31 -16.43
CA GLY A 93 16.96 -0.64 -15.08
C GLY A 93 16.90 0.52 -14.08
N SER A 94 16.61 1.74 -14.53
CA SER A 94 16.56 2.93 -13.70
C SER A 94 15.28 3.00 -12.86
N VAL A 95 15.47 3.28 -11.58
CA VAL A 95 14.45 3.68 -10.61
C VAL A 95 14.95 4.99 -10.01
N SER A 96 14.09 6.00 -9.92
CA SER A 96 14.44 7.33 -9.45
C SER A 96 13.48 7.77 -8.34
N PRO A 97 13.97 8.20 -7.17
CA PRO A 97 15.37 8.11 -6.75
C PRO A 97 15.78 6.64 -6.63
N GLY A 98 17.00 6.35 -7.08
CA GLY A 98 17.55 5.00 -7.12
C GLY A 98 18.58 4.75 -6.05
N ASP A 99 19.05 5.80 -5.37
CA ASP A 99 20.14 5.75 -4.41
C ASP A 99 19.74 4.93 -3.17
N ASP A 100 20.71 4.18 -2.65
CA ASP A 100 20.49 3.32 -1.49
C ASP A 100 20.13 4.13 -0.24
N GLY A 101 19.09 3.69 0.47
CA GLY A 101 18.62 4.30 1.70
C GLY A 101 17.88 5.63 1.53
N VAL A 102 17.75 6.16 0.30
CA VAL A 102 17.05 7.43 0.07
C VAL A 102 15.55 7.25 0.24
N VAL A 103 14.96 8.08 1.10
CA VAL A 103 13.52 8.15 1.35
C VAL A 103 12.93 9.33 0.58
N THR A 104 11.86 9.07 -0.17
CA THR A 104 11.19 10.05 -1.04
C THR A 104 9.68 9.87 -1.01
N SER A 105 8.94 10.89 -1.44
CA SER A 105 7.50 10.81 -1.71
C SER A 105 7.18 10.70 -3.20
N ASN A 106 8.17 10.47 -4.04
CA ASN A 106 8.05 10.34 -5.48
C ASN A 106 9.02 9.26 -5.99
N VAL A 107 8.50 8.29 -6.74
CA VAL A 107 9.28 7.26 -7.42
C VAL A 107 8.86 7.17 -8.88
N VAL A 108 9.82 7.12 -9.79
CA VAL A 108 9.64 6.89 -11.23
C VAL A 108 10.54 5.75 -11.65
N PHE A 109 10.03 4.84 -12.47
CA PHE A 109 10.74 3.66 -12.94
C PHE A 109 10.35 3.35 -14.38
N ASN A 110 11.17 2.54 -15.04
CA ASN A 110 10.93 2.14 -16.42
C ASN A 110 10.67 0.64 -16.51
N TYR A 111 9.86 0.24 -17.48
CA TYR A 111 9.66 -1.17 -17.84
C TYR A 111 9.16 -1.29 -19.28
N ALA A 112 9.58 -2.33 -19.98
CA ALA A 112 9.04 -2.72 -21.28
C ALA A 112 7.63 -3.30 -21.12
N HIS A 113 6.66 -2.87 -21.92
CA HIS A 113 5.28 -3.40 -21.92
C HIS A 113 5.16 -4.69 -22.72
N GLY A 114 5.94 -4.84 -23.78
CA GLY A 114 5.93 -6.03 -24.63
C GLY A 114 7.14 -6.11 -25.56
N LEU A 115 7.10 -7.05 -26.51
CA LEU A 115 8.21 -7.33 -27.42
C LEU A 115 8.58 -6.15 -28.34
N ALA A 116 7.65 -5.22 -28.56
CA ALA A 116 7.90 -4.00 -29.33
C ALA A 116 8.85 -3.02 -28.60
N ASP A 117 8.98 -3.13 -27.28
CA ASP A 117 9.82 -2.27 -26.43
C ASP A 117 11.23 -2.87 -26.27
N ALA A 118 11.81 -3.36 -27.36
CA ALA A 118 13.18 -3.90 -27.38
C ALA A 118 14.27 -2.81 -27.44
N GLY A 119 13.86 -1.55 -27.60
CA GLY A 119 14.72 -0.38 -27.71
C GLY A 119 15.10 0.26 -26.37
N PRO A 120 15.57 1.52 -26.39
CA PRO A 120 15.82 2.28 -25.17
C PRO A 120 14.51 2.66 -24.47
N ALA A 121 14.57 2.84 -23.14
CA ALA A 121 13.44 3.34 -22.37
C ALA A 121 13.07 4.77 -22.80
N ASP A 122 11.77 5.01 -22.93
CA ASP A 122 11.18 6.31 -23.27
C ASP A 122 10.08 6.67 -22.26
N THR A 123 9.35 7.76 -22.52
CA THR A 123 8.28 8.20 -21.62
C THR A 123 7.06 7.29 -21.62
N VAL A 124 6.82 6.50 -22.68
CA VAL A 124 5.69 5.56 -22.76
C VAL A 124 5.93 4.36 -21.84
N ASN A 125 7.19 4.01 -21.64
CA ASN A 125 7.64 2.92 -20.78
C ASN A 125 7.83 3.32 -19.30
N GLN A 126 7.41 4.52 -18.91
CA GLN A 126 7.51 4.97 -17.52
C GLN A 126 6.31 4.57 -16.67
N GLY A 127 6.59 4.14 -15.45
CA GLY A 127 5.66 4.06 -14.34
C GLY A 127 6.12 4.95 -13.21
N GLY A 128 5.24 5.29 -12.29
CA GLY A 128 5.64 6.07 -11.12
C GLY A 128 4.52 6.31 -10.13
N PHE A 129 4.91 6.70 -8.93
CA PHE A 129 4.00 7.05 -7.84
C PHE A 129 4.51 8.28 -7.12
N ARG A 130 3.62 9.22 -6.80
CA ARG A 130 3.97 10.36 -5.96
C ARG A 130 2.83 10.74 -5.03
N LEU A 131 3.16 11.40 -3.93
CA LEU A 131 2.19 12.15 -3.16
C LEU A 131 2.06 13.56 -3.74
N ASN A 132 0.86 13.94 -4.15
CA ASN A 132 0.55 15.30 -4.55
C ASN A 132 -0.63 15.79 -3.71
N GLY A 133 -0.40 16.75 -2.83
CA GLY A 133 -1.38 17.15 -1.82
C GLY A 133 -1.73 15.99 -0.89
N GLN A 134 -2.96 15.48 -0.97
CA GLN A 134 -3.47 14.40 -0.12
C GLN A 134 -3.86 13.15 -0.91
N THR A 135 -3.45 13.06 -2.17
CA THR A 135 -3.69 11.91 -3.05
C THR A 135 -2.37 11.31 -3.48
N ILE A 136 -2.34 9.98 -3.56
CA ILE A 136 -1.30 9.30 -4.33
C ILE A 136 -1.70 9.40 -5.79
N GLU A 137 -0.79 9.91 -6.60
CA GLU A 137 -0.90 9.90 -8.05
C GLU A 137 -0.01 8.79 -8.62
N MET A 138 -0.45 8.21 -9.71
CA MET A 138 0.27 7.24 -10.52
C MET A 138 0.61 7.86 -11.88
N LEU A 139 1.83 7.61 -12.34
CA LEU A 139 2.27 7.93 -13.70
C LEU A 139 2.11 6.67 -14.56
N MET A 140 1.41 6.82 -15.68
CA MET A 140 1.22 5.74 -16.67
C MET A 140 1.72 6.20 -18.04
N GLY A 141 2.98 5.90 -18.33
CA GLY A 141 3.63 6.27 -19.58
C GLY A 141 3.56 7.77 -19.86
N GLY A 142 3.37 8.11 -21.14
CA GLY A 142 3.25 9.50 -21.61
C GLY A 142 1.92 10.19 -21.24
N ALA A 143 0.98 9.50 -20.58
CA ALA A 143 -0.33 10.06 -20.23
C ALA A 143 -0.30 11.02 -19.03
N GLY A 144 0.84 11.13 -18.35
CA GLY A 144 1.03 12.00 -17.19
C GLY A 144 0.51 11.41 -15.88
N TRP A 145 0.51 12.27 -14.85
CA TRP A 145 0.13 11.90 -13.48
C TRP A 145 -1.39 11.91 -13.30
N GLN A 146 -1.92 10.87 -12.68
CA GLN A 146 -3.36 10.71 -12.42
C GLN A 146 -3.60 10.24 -10.98
N ALA A 147 -4.67 10.75 -10.34
CA ALA A 147 -5.02 10.35 -8.99
C ALA A 147 -5.38 8.85 -8.93
N MET A 148 -4.67 8.09 -8.10
CA MET A 148 -4.93 6.68 -7.80
C MET A 148 -5.83 6.53 -6.57
N THR A 149 -5.72 7.45 -5.61
CA THR A 149 -6.56 7.50 -4.40
C THR A 149 -7.50 8.70 -4.45
N ASP A 150 -8.69 8.56 -3.86
CA ASP A 150 -9.69 9.63 -3.79
C ASP A 150 -9.62 10.39 -2.45
N ALA A 151 -9.31 11.70 -2.51
CA ALA A 151 -9.24 12.58 -1.35
C ALA A 151 -10.59 12.83 -0.64
N ASN A 152 -11.71 12.46 -1.27
CA ASN A 152 -13.04 12.57 -0.66
C ASN A 152 -13.37 11.41 0.29
N THR A 153 -12.63 10.31 0.21
CA THR A 153 -12.80 9.13 1.07
C THR A 153 -11.58 8.90 1.96
N LEU A 154 -10.38 9.02 1.39
CA LEU A 154 -9.09 8.78 2.05
C LEU A 154 -8.15 9.98 1.84
N ARG A 155 -7.74 10.64 2.92
CA ARG A 155 -6.66 11.64 2.86
C ARG A 155 -5.34 10.98 3.17
N VAL A 156 -4.46 10.89 2.18
CA VAL A 156 -3.10 10.40 2.37
C VAL A 156 -2.25 11.51 2.95
N THR A 157 -1.63 11.24 4.09
CA THR A 157 -0.77 12.20 4.83
C THR A 157 0.70 11.86 4.69
N THR A 158 1.01 10.60 4.39
CA THR A 158 2.39 10.16 4.18
C THR A 158 2.39 9.11 3.08
N PHE A 159 3.28 9.31 2.12
CA PHE A 159 3.70 8.30 1.17
C PHE A 159 5.22 8.37 1.15
N MET A 160 5.86 7.29 1.58
CA MET A 160 7.31 7.18 1.57
C MET A 160 7.69 5.95 0.77
N VAL A 161 8.68 6.12 -0.08
CA VAL A 161 9.34 5.08 -0.84
C VAL A 161 10.82 5.13 -0.49
N GLN A 162 11.38 3.98 -0.18
CA GLN A 162 12.80 3.82 0.13
C GLN A 162 13.35 2.63 -0.65
N VAL A 163 14.36 2.88 -1.48
CA VAL A 163 15.10 1.83 -2.18
C VAL A 163 16.24 1.36 -1.30
N ASN A 164 16.35 0.05 -1.08
CA ASN A 164 17.44 -0.57 -0.34
C ASN A 164 18.18 -1.50 -1.30
N ARG A 165 19.51 -1.36 -1.36
CA ARG A 165 20.37 -2.15 -2.24
C ARG A 165 21.22 -3.10 -1.41
N THR A 166 21.35 -4.32 -1.90
CA THR A 166 22.24 -5.34 -1.31
C THR A 166 23.02 -6.02 -2.43
N ASP A 167 24.34 -6.03 -2.31
CA ASP A 167 25.21 -6.64 -3.30
C ASP A 167 25.52 -8.08 -2.91
N ILE A 168 25.30 -9.00 -3.83
CA ILE A 168 25.65 -10.41 -3.69
C ILE A 168 26.82 -10.71 -4.61
N ALA A 169 27.96 -11.11 -4.07
CA ALA A 169 29.10 -11.53 -4.87
C ALA A 169 28.78 -12.83 -5.64
N LEU A 170 29.04 -12.83 -6.94
CA LEU A 170 28.88 -13.97 -7.83
C LEU A 170 30.25 -14.63 -8.05
N PRO A 171 30.39 -15.95 -7.84
CA PRO A 171 31.68 -16.61 -8.01
C PRO A 171 32.10 -16.66 -9.48
N CYS A 172 33.41 -16.53 -9.72
CA CYS A 172 34.02 -16.77 -11.03
C CYS A 172 34.69 -18.15 -11.06
N ALA A 173 34.72 -18.76 -12.25
CA ALA A 173 35.46 -20.01 -12.46
C ALA A 173 36.98 -19.80 -12.35
N ASN A 174 37.47 -18.71 -12.93
CA ASN A 174 38.87 -18.29 -12.85
C ASN A 174 39.04 -17.24 -11.75
N ALA A 175 40.18 -17.29 -11.04
CA ALA A 175 40.47 -16.35 -9.97
C ALA A 175 40.59 -14.93 -10.51
N CYS A 176 39.99 -13.98 -9.79
CA CYS A 176 40.15 -12.56 -10.09
C CYS A 176 41.60 -12.12 -9.83
N ALA A 177 42.13 -11.24 -10.69
CA ALA A 177 43.39 -10.57 -10.41
C ALA A 177 43.28 -9.76 -9.10
N ALA A 178 44.35 -9.74 -8.31
CA ALA A 178 44.38 -9.00 -7.06
C ALA A 178 44.09 -7.51 -7.30
N GLY A 179 43.08 -6.97 -6.61
CA GLY A 179 42.67 -5.56 -6.74
C GLY A 179 41.80 -5.23 -7.96
N ALA A 180 41.28 -6.23 -8.69
CA ALA A 180 40.35 -5.99 -9.79
C ALA A 180 39.04 -5.34 -9.28
N ALA A 181 38.72 -4.13 -9.75
CA ALA A 181 37.57 -3.35 -9.26
C ALA A 181 36.20 -3.97 -9.59
N ASN A 182 36.12 -4.79 -10.63
CA ASN A 182 34.88 -5.35 -11.18
C ASN A 182 34.87 -6.89 -11.19
N CYS A 183 35.69 -7.51 -10.35
CA CYS A 183 35.79 -8.97 -10.21
C CYS A 183 36.01 -9.34 -8.74
N PRO A 184 35.21 -10.26 -8.16
CA PRO A 184 34.11 -10.98 -8.79
C PRO A 184 32.93 -10.05 -9.15
N PRO A 185 32.12 -10.41 -10.17
CA PRO A 185 30.89 -9.69 -10.45
C PRO A 185 29.94 -9.75 -9.25
N ARG A 186 29.04 -8.78 -9.16
CA ARG A 186 28.03 -8.69 -8.11
C ARG A 186 26.63 -8.56 -8.70
N GLN A 187 25.68 -9.21 -8.06
CA GLN A 187 24.26 -9.03 -8.33
C GLN A 187 23.70 -8.00 -7.33
N GLU A 188 23.23 -6.87 -7.84
CA GLU A 188 22.59 -5.82 -7.05
C GLU A 188 21.11 -6.16 -6.85
N VAL A 189 20.78 -6.68 -5.67
CA VAL A 189 19.41 -6.98 -5.26
C VAL A 189 18.78 -5.72 -4.66
N ARG A 190 17.59 -5.36 -5.14
CA ARG A 190 16.92 -4.10 -4.79
C ARG A 190 15.56 -4.37 -4.16
N ASP A 191 15.37 -3.89 -2.93
CA ASP A 191 14.12 -3.96 -2.18
C ASP A 191 13.55 -2.55 -1.96
N VAL A 192 12.31 -2.34 -2.40
CA VAL A 192 11.60 -1.09 -2.24
C VAL A 192 10.62 -1.19 -1.07
N THR A 193 10.92 -0.46 0.00
CA THR A 193 9.98 -0.28 1.11
C THR A 193 9.04 0.86 0.79
N VAL A 194 7.73 0.61 0.89
CA VAL A 194 6.67 1.61 0.73
C VAL A 194 5.91 1.73 2.04
N LEU A 195 5.76 2.96 2.54
CA LEU A 195 4.88 3.27 3.67
C LEU A 195 3.80 4.25 3.21
N ILE A 196 2.54 3.91 3.47
CA ILE A 196 1.39 4.77 3.23
C ILE A 196 0.65 5.00 4.54
N THR A 197 0.42 6.25 4.90
CA THR A 197 -0.39 6.65 6.04
C THR A 197 -1.53 7.54 5.56
N GLY A 198 -2.75 7.24 6.00
CA GLY A 198 -3.91 8.03 5.66
C GLY A 198 -4.97 8.02 6.76
N ASN A 199 -5.86 9.01 6.70
CA ASN A 199 -6.97 9.16 7.62
C ASN A 199 -8.31 9.24 6.88
N ALA A 200 -9.39 8.86 7.58
CA ALA A 200 -10.73 9.04 7.07
C ALA A 200 -11.05 10.53 6.92
N VAL A 201 -11.80 10.89 5.88
CA VAL A 201 -12.23 12.27 5.64
C VAL A 201 -13.21 12.76 6.70
N HIS A 202 -14.10 11.89 7.17
CA HIS A 202 -15.17 12.23 8.10
C HIS A 202 -14.79 12.07 9.58
N ASP A 203 -13.61 11.51 9.87
CA ASP A 203 -13.03 11.47 11.23
C ASP A 203 -11.49 11.35 11.13
N PRO A 204 -10.74 12.46 11.32
CA PRO A 204 -9.28 12.42 11.23
C PRO A 204 -8.63 11.62 12.37
N ARG A 205 -9.37 11.25 13.43
CA ARG A 205 -8.87 10.36 14.49
C ARG A 205 -8.76 8.92 14.00
N VAL A 206 -9.49 8.57 12.95
CA VAL A 206 -9.38 7.29 12.26
C VAL A 206 -8.21 7.37 11.28
N GLN A 207 -7.03 6.96 11.75
CA GLN A 207 -5.80 6.90 10.98
C GLN A 207 -5.29 5.46 10.90
N ARG A 208 -4.80 5.07 9.73
CA ARG A 208 -4.12 3.78 9.53
C ARG A 208 -2.86 3.98 8.70
N SER A 209 -1.95 3.03 8.84
CA SER A 209 -0.72 2.95 8.04
C SER A 209 -0.54 1.54 7.51
N VAL A 210 -0.05 1.41 6.28
CA VAL A 210 0.35 0.15 5.67
C VAL A 210 1.79 0.27 5.20
N ARG A 211 2.59 -0.76 5.52
CA ARG A 211 3.96 -0.90 5.05
C ARG A 211 4.03 -2.12 4.14
N SER A 212 4.63 -1.97 2.97
CA SER A 212 4.90 -3.03 2.02
C SER A 212 6.38 -3.06 1.68
N ASN A 213 6.94 -4.26 1.48
CA ASN A 213 8.29 -4.42 0.96
C ASN A 213 8.23 -5.18 -0.36
N VAL A 214 8.92 -4.67 -1.37
CA VAL A 214 8.82 -5.10 -2.75
C VAL A 214 10.20 -5.34 -3.32
N ARG A 215 10.58 -6.60 -3.50
CA ARG A 215 11.77 -6.95 -4.28
C ARG A 215 11.55 -6.66 -5.75
N LEU A 216 12.45 -5.87 -6.35
CA LEU A 216 12.50 -5.68 -7.80
C LEU A 216 13.00 -6.97 -8.45
N ARG A 217 12.39 -7.37 -9.59
CA ARG A 217 12.67 -8.70 -10.18
C ARG A 217 13.91 -8.74 -11.05
N ASN A 218 14.22 -7.65 -11.74
CA ASN A 218 15.36 -7.61 -12.64
C ASN A 218 16.59 -7.04 -11.93
N ASP A 219 17.25 -7.88 -11.14
CA ASP A 219 18.48 -7.54 -10.44
C ASP A 219 19.59 -7.20 -11.46
N ALA A 220 20.36 -6.16 -11.20
CA ALA A 220 21.46 -5.78 -12.10
C ALA A 220 22.70 -6.62 -11.78
N VAL A 221 23.40 -7.09 -12.80
CA VAL A 221 24.73 -7.70 -12.63
C VAL A 221 25.77 -6.69 -13.04
N VAL A 222 26.70 -6.39 -12.13
CA VAL A 222 27.78 -5.41 -12.35
C VAL A 222 29.11 -6.11 -12.19
N GLY A 223 30.00 -5.90 -13.16
CA GLY A 223 31.32 -6.51 -13.22
C GLY A 223 31.35 -7.77 -14.08
N ASN A 224 32.55 -8.35 -14.21
CA ASN A 224 32.82 -9.45 -15.14
C ASN A 224 33.75 -10.48 -14.49
N CYS A 225 33.63 -11.73 -14.93
CA CYS A 225 34.65 -12.74 -14.67
C CYS A 225 35.79 -12.65 -15.70
N PRO A 226 37.02 -13.05 -15.31
CA PRO A 226 38.09 -13.21 -16.26
C PRO A 226 37.75 -14.35 -17.23
N ALA A 227 38.24 -14.21 -18.47
CA ALA A 227 38.10 -15.23 -19.51
C ALA A 227 38.72 -16.57 -19.10
#